data_AF-A0ABD1RLN8-F1
#
_entry.id   AF-A0ABD1RLN8-F1
#
_cell.length_a   1.000
_cell.length_b   1.000
_cell.length_c   1.000
_cell.angle_alpha   90.00
_cell.angle_beta   90.00
_cell.angle_gamma   90.00
#
_symmetry.space_group_name_H-M   'P 1'
#
loop_
_entity.id
_entity.type
_entity.pdbx_description
1 polymer ?
#
loop_
_entity_poly.entity_id
_entity_poly.type
_entity_poly.pdbx_seq_one_letter_code
_entity_poly.pdbx_strand_id
1 'polypeptide(L)'
;MRFKKHKEKDYYAHKMVFFGPYNHGFPELRMVEEFKPKVLIMFVSNSGKDKEFFYYTILKVIDQVRNCYVGVSIDIYDDGALAKMMLLDACFTIYLMKISKGDGEKYFHFHQHFGMATRSFAFWDMCLLENQIPLWVIELLINLIYGNKEEESMLLCNFLSYMTFGDLRLTRIPEEDKK
;
A
#
# COMPACT_ATOMS: atom_id res chain seq x y z
N MET A 1 -20.18 -1.80 31.27
CA MET A 1 -19.62 -1.78 29.90
C MET A 1 -20.73 -2.12 28.92
N ARG A 2 -21.19 -1.16 28.09
CA ARG A 2 -22.17 -1.44 27.02
C ARG A 2 -21.38 -1.78 25.76
N PHE A 3 -21.39 -3.05 25.36
CA PHE A 3 -20.94 -3.44 24.02
C PHE A 3 -21.91 -2.82 23.02
N LYS A 4 -21.48 -1.76 22.31
CA LYS A 4 -22.24 -1.25 21.17
C LYS A 4 -22.24 -2.36 20.12
N LYS A 5 -23.44 -2.75 19.69
CA LYS A 5 -23.65 -3.70 18.59
C LYS A 5 -23.05 -3.06 17.33
N HIS A 6 -21.88 -3.50 16.90
CA HIS A 6 -21.32 -3.10 15.61
C HIS A 6 -22.25 -3.58 14.50
N LYS A 7 -22.58 -2.69 13.56
CA LYS A 7 -23.33 -3.07 12.35
C LYS A 7 -22.34 -3.68 11.36
N GLU A 8 -22.78 -4.55 10.45
CA GLU A 8 -21.90 -5.15 9.41
C GLU A 8 -21.10 -4.09 8.64
N LYS A 9 -21.70 -2.92 8.38
CA LYS A 9 -21.04 -1.77 7.74
C LYS A 9 -19.83 -1.25 8.51
N ASP A 10 -19.74 -1.44 9.82
CA ASP A 10 -18.63 -0.98 10.64
C ASP A 10 -17.35 -1.82 10.40
N TYR A 11 -17.48 -3.06 9.92
CA TYR A 11 -16.34 -3.95 9.63
C TYR A 11 -15.68 -3.65 8.29
N TYR A 12 -16.45 -3.16 7.32
CA TYR A 12 -15.98 -2.80 5.97
C TYR A 12 -15.70 -1.29 5.81
N ALA A 13 -15.92 -0.50 6.87
CA ALA A 13 -15.58 0.91 6.86
C ALA A 13 -14.07 1.12 7.04
N HIS A 14 -13.47 1.87 6.11
CA HIS A 14 -12.09 2.34 6.19
C HIS A 14 -11.87 3.10 7.52
N LYS A 15 -10.73 2.88 8.14
CA LYS A 15 -10.38 3.37 9.48
C LYS A 15 -9.40 4.55 9.43
N MET A 16 -8.58 4.64 8.38
CA MET A 16 -7.45 5.55 8.29
C MET A 16 -7.13 6.04 6.87
N VAL A 17 -7.20 5.18 5.86
CA VAL A 17 -6.77 5.52 4.50
C VAL A 17 -7.69 4.92 3.46
N PHE A 18 -7.89 5.65 2.36
CA PHE A 18 -8.52 5.12 1.16
C PHE A 18 -7.46 4.78 0.12
N PHE A 19 -7.67 3.65 -0.54
CA PHE A 19 -6.84 3.22 -1.67
C PHE A 19 -7.72 3.00 -2.89
N GLY A 20 -7.19 3.41 -4.04
CA GLY A 20 -7.82 3.28 -5.33
C GLY A 20 -9.04 4.19 -5.53
N PRO A 21 -9.68 4.06 -6.70
CA PRO A 21 -10.70 4.99 -7.18
C PRO A 21 -12.04 4.87 -6.47
N TYR A 22 -12.29 3.80 -5.71
CA TYR A 22 -13.58 3.55 -5.07
C TYR A 22 -13.90 4.47 -3.90
N ASN A 23 -12.88 4.95 -3.21
CA ASN A 23 -13.08 5.58 -1.91
C ASN A 23 -12.39 6.95 -1.80
N HIS A 24 -11.99 7.55 -2.92
CA HIS A 24 -11.26 8.81 -2.90
C HIS A 24 -12.22 10.00 -2.71
N GLY A 25 -11.86 10.95 -1.84
CA GLY A 25 -12.56 12.25 -1.72
C GLY A 25 -13.39 12.46 -0.45
N PHE A 26 -13.34 11.55 0.53
CA PHE A 26 -13.97 11.79 1.82
C PHE A 26 -13.11 12.71 2.71
N PRO A 27 -13.69 13.77 3.30
CA PRO A 27 -12.95 14.75 4.11
C PRO A 27 -12.22 14.18 5.33
N GLU A 28 -12.67 13.01 5.78
CA GLU A 28 -12.35 12.41 7.09
C GLU A 28 -10.94 11.82 7.17
N LEU A 29 -10.31 11.52 6.02
CA LEU A 29 -8.98 10.87 5.95
C LEU A 29 -7.90 11.73 5.24
N ARG A 30 -8.11 13.05 5.17
CA ARG A 30 -7.22 14.02 4.49
C ARG A 30 -5.75 13.96 4.90
N MET A 31 -5.48 13.65 6.17
CA MET A 31 -4.11 13.61 6.70
C MET A 31 -3.24 12.58 5.96
N VAL A 32 -3.80 11.42 5.62
CA VAL A 32 -3.04 10.39 4.87
C VAL A 32 -2.90 10.80 3.40
N GLU A 33 -3.95 11.36 2.79
CA GLU A 33 -3.89 11.86 1.41
C GLU A 33 -2.81 12.95 1.23
N GLU A 34 -2.64 13.83 2.21
CA GLU A 34 -1.57 14.84 2.22
C GLU A 34 -0.17 14.26 2.48
N PHE A 35 -0.11 13.06 3.05
CA PHE A 35 1.14 12.35 3.33
C PHE A 35 1.63 11.49 2.15
N LYS A 36 0.72 10.95 1.32
CA LYS A 36 1.11 10.13 0.16
C LYS A 36 2.11 10.84 -0.78
N PRO A 37 1.98 12.15 -1.10
CA PRO A 37 2.99 12.87 -1.88
C PRO A 37 4.37 12.91 -1.23
N LYS A 38 4.44 13.01 0.11
CA LYS A 38 5.72 12.95 0.85
C LYS A 38 6.37 11.59 0.69
N VAL A 39 5.57 10.53 0.76
CA VAL A 39 6.04 9.16 0.52
C VAL A 39 6.53 8.99 -0.91
N LEU A 40 5.83 9.54 -1.91
CA LEU A 40 6.31 9.54 -3.30
C LEU A 40 7.66 10.24 -3.43
N ILE A 41 7.89 11.39 -2.78
CA ILE A 41 9.20 12.06 -2.81
C ILE A 41 10.29 11.15 -2.23
N MET A 42 10.05 10.52 -1.08
CA MET A 42 10.99 9.55 -0.50
C MET A 42 11.26 8.37 -1.44
N PHE A 43 10.25 7.95 -2.18
CA PHE A 43 10.32 6.85 -3.14
C PHE A 43 11.18 7.21 -4.35
N VAL A 44 10.94 8.38 -4.93
CA VAL A 44 11.65 8.95 -6.08
C VAL A 44 13.13 9.16 -5.75
N SER A 45 13.44 9.80 -4.62
CA SER A 45 14.82 10.07 -4.18
C SER A 45 15.70 8.82 -4.06
N ASN A 46 15.11 7.67 -3.69
CA ASN A 46 15.82 6.41 -3.54
C ASN A 46 16.02 5.64 -4.86
N SER A 47 15.31 6.04 -5.92
CA SER A 47 15.27 5.29 -7.19
C SER A 47 16.22 5.80 -8.27
N GLY A 48 16.77 7.01 -8.09
CA GLY A 48 17.55 7.72 -9.11
C GLY A 48 16.74 8.18 -10.34
N LYS A 49 15.41 8.06 -10.32
CA LYS A 49 14.49 8.50 -11.38
C LYS A 49 13.64 9.66 -10.88
N ASP A 50 13.05 10.44 -11.77
CA ASP A 50 12.13 11.53 -11.41
C ASP A 50 10.69 11.02 -11.20
N LYS A 51 9.83 11.89 -10.63
CA LYS A 51 8.42 11.54 -10.38
C LYS A 51 7.65 11.38 -11.69
N GLU A 52 8.01 12.14 -12.73
CA GLU A 52 7.42 12.11 -14.05
C GLU A 52 7.60 10.75 -14.70
N PHE A 53 8.78 10.12 -14.57
CA PHE A 53 9.06 8.79 -15.06
C PHE A 53 8.05 7.77 -14.52
N PHE A 54 7.80 7.75 -13.21
CA PHE A 54 6.84 6.83 -12.62
C PHE A 54 5.41 7.15 -13.04
N TYR A 55 5.04 8.42 -13.06
CA TYR A 55 3.73 8.87 -13.50
C TYR A 55 3.44 8.42 -14.95
N TYR A 56 4.36 8.69 -15.88
CA TYR A 56 4.20 8.27 -17.27
C TYR A 56 4.26 6.76 -17.44
N THR A 57 4.94 6.04 -16.56
CA THR A 57 4.94 4.57 -16.58
C THR A 57 3.56 4.01 -16.24
N ILE A 58 2.89 4.55 -15.22
CA ILE A 58 1.51 4.19 -14.90
C ILE A 58 0.55 4.65 -15.99
N LEU A 59 0.72 5.87 -16.51
CA LEU A 59 -0.13 6.41 -17.56
C LEU A 59 -0.12 5.55 -18.84
N LYS A 60 1.03 4.96 -19.19
CA LYS A 60 1.15 4.05 -20.35
C LYS A 60 0.34 2.76 -20.21
N VAL A 61 0.03 2.35 -18.99
CA VAL A 61 -0.73 1.12 -18.69
C VAL A 61 -2.12 1.43 -18.13
N ILE A 62 -2.60 2.67 -18.28
CA ILE A 62 -3.83 3.14 -17.64
C ILE A 62 -5.07 2.38 -18.13
N ASP A 63 -5.12 1.96 -19.39
CA ASP A 63 -6.20 1.13 -19.92
C ASP A 63 -6.25 -0.24 -19.22
N GLN A 64 -5.09 -0.83 -18.92
CA GLN A 64 -5.01 -2.08 -18.17
C GLN A 64 -5.47 -1.88 -16.72
N VAL A 65 -5.11 -0.74 -16.11
CA VAL A 65 -5.62 -0.35 -14.79
C VAL A 65 -7.14 -0.27 -14.84
N ARG A 66 -7.74 0.45 -15.81
CA ARG A 66 -9.20 0.57 -15.95
C ARG A 66 -9.89 -0.79 -16.09
N ASN A 67 -9.27 -1.73 -16.81
CA ASN A 67 -9.80 -3.08 -16.96
C ASN A 67 -9.78 -3.90 -15.66
N CYS A 68 -9.09 -3.47 -14.60
CA CYS A 68 -9.22 -4.08 -13.27
C CYS A 68 -10.52 -3.65 -12.55
N TYR A 69 -11.25 -2.66 -13.07
CA TYR A 69 -12.41 -2.04 -12.45
C TYR A 69 -13.73 -2.33 -13.19
N VAL A 70 -13.80 -3.43 -13.94
CA VAL A 70 -14.97 -3.80 -14.77
C VAL A 70 -16.24 -3.87 -13.94
N GLY A 71 -17.31 -3.23 -14.45
CA GLY A 71 -18.62 -3.20 -13.80
C GLY A 71 -18.83 -2.02 -12.86
N VAL A 72 -17.85 -1.12 -12.73
CA VAL A 72 -17.96 0.12 -11.95
C VAL A 72 -17.44 1.29 -12.77
N SER A 73 -18.23 2.37 -12.84
CA SER A 73 -17.80 3.60 -13.50
C SER A 73 -16.76 4.32 -12.64
N ILE A 74 -15.51 4.28 -13.09
CA ILE A 74 -14.42 5.15 -12.64
C ILE A 74 -14.16 6.26 -13.69
N ASP A 75 -15.16 6.53 -14.53
CA ASP A 75 -15.10 7.49 -15.64
C ASP A 75 -15.05 8.95 -15.15
N ILE A 76 -15.32 9.17 -13.86
CA ILE A 76 -15.14 10.45 -13.18
C ILE A 76 -13.66 10.90 -13.13
N TYR A 77 -12.73 9.96 -13.27
CA TYR A 77 -11.31 10.24 -13.31
C TYR A 77 -10.84 10.23 -14.76
N ASP A 78 -10.23 11.33 -15.21
CA ASP A 78 -9.41 11.29 -16.42
C ASP A 78 -8.17 10.40 -16.19
N ASP A 79 -7.50 10.03 -17.29
CA ASP A 79 -6.36 9.10 -17.24
C ASP A 79 -5.21 9.63 -16.38
N GLY A 80 -4.99 10.94 -16.36
CA GLY A 80 -3.95 11.56 -15.56
C GLY A 80 -4.29 11.54 -14.07
N ALA A 81 -5.53 11.84 -13.72
CA ALA A 81 -6.04 11.76 -12.35
C ALA A 81 -5.96 10.32 -11.83
N LEU A 82 -6.38 9.34 -12.62
CA LEU A 82 -6.31 7.92 -12.26
C LEU A 82 -4.85 7.46 -12.13
N ALA A 83 -3.97 7.82 -13.07
CA ALA A 83 -2.55 7.46 -13.00
C ALA A 83 -1.86 8.06 -11.78
N LYS A 84 -2.17 9.32 -11.44
CA LYS A 84 -1.64 9.98 -10.24
C LYS A 84 -2.12 9.29 -8.96
N MET A 85 -3.41 8.92 -8.90
CA MET A 85 -3.97 8.21 -7.77
C MET A 85 -3.29 6.85 -7.59
N MET A 86 -3.20 6.05 -8.66
CA MET A 86 -2.50 4.76 -8.63
C MET A 86 -1.06 4.89 -8.16
N LEU A 87 -0.33 5.90 -8.65
CA LEU A 87 1.05 6.14 -8.24
C LEU A 87 1.17 6.45 -6.75
N LEU A 88 0.37 7.39 -6.24
CA LEU A 88 0.41 7.80 -4.83
C LEU A 88 0.03 6.65 -3.91
N ASP A 89 -1.03 5.93 -4.27
CA ASP A 89 -1.58 4.84 -3.49
C ASP A 89 -0.61 3.65 -3.46
N ALA A 90 -0.07 3.26 -4.62
CA ALA A 90 0.90 2.18 -4.72
C ALA A 90 2.21 2.51 -3.98
N CYS A 91 2.73 3.74 -4.08
CA CYS A 91 3.90 4.16 -3.31
C CYS A 91 3.64 4.10 -1.80
N PHE A 92 2.44 4.50 -1.35
CA PHE A 92 2.06 4.43 0.06
C PHE A 92 1.91 2.98 0.53
N THR A 93 1.32 2.12 -0.29
CA THR A 93 1.25 0.68 -0.03
C THR A 93 2.64 0.06 0.15
N ILE A 94 3.59 0.34 -0.75
CA ILE A 94 4.97 -0.14 -0.65
C ILE A 94 5.64 0.41 0.62
N TYR A 95 5.35 1.64 0.99
CA TYR A 95 5.83 2.24 2.24
C TYR A 95 5.33 1.46 3.47
N LEU A 96 4.05 1.11 3.53
CA LEU A 96 3.48 0.26 4.59
C LEU A 96 4.09 -1.14 4.60
N MET A 97 4.30 -1.76 3.44
CA MET A 97 4.96 -3.08 3.34
C MET A 97 6.38 -3.05 3.93
N LYS A 98 7.14 -1.98 3.71
CA LYS A 98 8.48 -1.84 4.31
C LYS A 98 8.43 -1.71 5.83
N ILE A 99 7.40 -1.03 6.37
CA ILE A 99 7.17 -0.99 7.83
C ILE A 99 6.93 -2.41 8.36
N SER A 100 6.14 -3.25 7.66
CA SER A 100 5.94 -4.65 8.05
C SER A 100 7.21 -5.49 8.01
N LYS A 101 8.15 -5.19 7.10
CA LYS A 101 9.47 -5.85 7.04
C LYS A 101 10.41 -5.44 8.19
N GLY A 102 10.01 -4.51 9.05
CA GLY A 102 10.82 -4.04 10.18
C GLY A 102 11.73 -2.86 9.86
N ASP A 103 11.42 -2.06 8.82
CA ASP A 103 12.09 -0.78 8.56
C ASP A 103 11.80 0.22 9.71
N GLY A 104 12.73 0.31 10.66
CA GLY A 104 12.59 1.12 11.88
C GLY A 104 12.51 2.62 11.62
N GLU A 105 13.17 3.12 10.58
CA GLU A 105 13.10 4.53 10.21
C GLU A 105 11.72 4.89 9.68
N LYS A 106 11.19 4.07 8.76
CA LYS A 106 9.82 4.27 8.25
C LYS A 106 8.78 4.06 9.34
N TYR A 107 8.98 3.08 10.20
CA TYR A 107 8.13 2.87 11.36
C TYR A 107 8.08 4.14 12.21
N PHE A 108 9.22 4.66 12.65
CA PHE A 108 9.28 5.89 13.45
C PHE A 108 8.64 7.09 12.73
N HIS A 109 8.98 7.28 11.45
CA HIS A 109 8.43 8.37 10.63
C HIS A 109 6.90 8.33 10.52
N PHE A 110 6.31 7.15 10.33
CA PHE A 110 4.86 6.96 10.30
C PHE A 110 4.22 7.24 11.66
N HIS A 111 4.83 6.75 12.74
CA HIS A 111 4.33 6.93 14.10
C HIS A 111 4.36 8.39 14.54
N GLN A 112 5.37 9.15 14.11
CA GLN A 112 5.46 10.58 14.38
C GLN A 112 4.34 11.37 13.68
N HIS A 113 3.89 10.94 12.50
CA HIS A 113 2.84 11.61 11.74
C HIS A 113 1.42 11.21 12.17
N PHE A 114 1.19 9.94 12.51
CA PHE A 114 -0.15 9.40 12.71
C PHE A 114 -0.40 8.80 14.10
N GLY A 115 0.64 8.59 14.90
CA GLY A 115 0.55 7.95 16.22
C GLY A 115 0.52 6.42 16.17
N MET A 116 0.80 5.78 17.31
CA MET A 116 1.14 4.34 17.36
C MET A 116 -0.01 3.39 17.00
N ALA A 117 -1.25 3.76 17.29
CA ALA A 117 -2.42 2.90 17.06
C ALA A 117 -2.85 2.84 15.58
N THR A 118 -2.33 3.73 14.73
CA THR A 118 -2.84 3.91 13.36
C THR A 118 -2.28 2.91 12.36
N ARG A 119 -1.15 2.27 12.69
CA ARG A 119 -0.53 1.25 11.83
C ARG A 119 -1.50 0.11 11.52
N SER A 120 -2.16 -0.44 12.55
CA SER A 120 -3.10 -1.54 12.39
C SER A 120 -4.33 -1.14 11.57
N PHE A 121 -4.75 0.13 11.65
CA PHE A 121 -5.83 0.66 10.82
C PHE A 121 -5.43 0.79 9.35
N ALA A 122 -4.24 1.31 9.05
CA ALA A 122 -3.73 1.35 7.68
C ALA A 122 -3.62 -0.05 7.05
N PHE A 123 -3.15 -1.04 7.82
CA PHE A 123 -3.08 -2.42 7.34
C PHE A 123 -4.45 -3.07 7.16
N TRP A 124 -5.38 -2.79 8.07
CA TRP A 124 -6.77 -3.23 7.93
C TRP A 124 -7.38 -2.69 6.65
N ASP A 125 -7.25 -1.39 6.42
CA ASP A 125 -7.79 -0.72 5.24
C ASP A 125 -7.18 -1.29 3.97
N MET A 126 -5.86 -1.54 3.95
CA MET A 126 -5.19 -2.18 2.81
C MET A 126 -5.73 -3.59 2.51
N CYS A 127 -6.29 -4.30 3.49
CA CYS A 127 -6.83 -5.66 3.32
C CYS A 127 -8.31 -5.71 2.99
N LEU A 128 -9.02 -4.58 2.99
CA LEU A 128 -10.42 -4.55 2.57
C LEU A 128 -10.50 -4.90 1.07
N LEU A 129 -11.14 -6.04 0.77
CA LEU A 129 -11.12 -6.75 -0.52
C LEU A 129 -11.82 -6.04 -1.70
N GLU A 130 -12.20 -4.78 -1.57
CA GLU A 130 -12.96 -4.08 -2.60
C GLU A 130 -12.04 -3.31 -3.54
N ASN A 131 -11.37 -4.05 -4.44
CA ASN A 131 -10.69 -3.54 -5.63
C ASN A 131 -9.74 -2.35 -5.40
N GLN A 132 -8.89 -2.43 -4.38
CA GLN A 132 -7.79 -1.48 -4.21
C GLN A 132 -6.69 -1.76 -5.25
N ILE A 133 -5.79 -0.78 -5.45
CA ILE A 133 -4.66 -0.77 -6.41
C ILE A 133 -4.32 -2.17 -6.94
N PRO A 134 -4.37 -2.42 -8.27
CA PRO A 134 -4.05 -3.74 -8.80
C PRO A 134 -2.65 -4.19 -8.38
N LEU A 135 -2.51 -5.42 -7.89
CA LEU A 135 -1.23 -5.92 -7.35
C LEU A 135 -0.07 -5.80 -8.35
N TRP A 136 -0.35 -6.04 -9.63
CA TRP A 136 0.64 -5.91 -10.70
C TRP A 136 1.18 -4.47 -10.85
N VAL A 137 0.41 -3.44 -10.47
CA VAL A 137 0.87 -2.05 -10.43
C VAL A 137 1.91 -1.86 -9.32
N ILE A 138 1.70 -2.51 -8.18
CA ILE A 138 2.66 -2.51 -7.06
C ILE A 138 3.95 -3.21 -7.49
N GLU A 139 3.84 -4.41 -8.10
CA GLU A 139 4.97 -5.16 -8.67
C GLU A 139 5.74 -4.34 -9.71
N LEU A 140 5.02 -3.67 -10.63
CA LEU A 140 5.62 -2.78 -11.62
C LEU A 140 6.49 -1.70 -10.96
N LEU A 141 5.97 -1.01 -9.93
CA LEU A 141 6.72 0.04 -9.25
C LEU A 141 7.91 -0.51 -8.44
N ILE A 142 7.76 -1.65 -7.77
CA ILE A 142 8.86 -2.29 -7.03
C ILE A 142 10.00 -2.65 -8.02
N ASN A 143 9.68 -3.27 -9.15
CA ASN A 143 10.65 -3.59 -10.20
C ASN A 143 11.44 -2.36 -10.66
N LEU A 144 10.76 -1.24 -10.89
CA LEU A 144 11.38 -0.01 -11.37
C LEU A 144 12.34 0.62 -10.36
N ILE A 145 12.16 0.39 -9.06
CA ILE A 145 13.06 0.88 -8.02
C ILE A 145 14.27 -0.04 -7.87
N TYR A 146 14.01 -1.33 -7.68
CA TYR A 146 15.00 -2.24 -7.14
C TYR A 146 15.80 -2.96 -8.22
N GLY A 147 15.25 -3.14 -9.42
CA GLY A 147 15.90 -3.84 -10.52
C GLY A 147 16.27 -5.31 -10.24
N ASN A 148 16.05 -5.81 -9.02
CA ASN A 148 16.36 -7.14 -8.54
C ASN A 148 15.09 -7.85 -8.06
N LYS A 149 14.72 -8.92 -8.75
CA LYS A 149 13.49 -9.70 -8.54
C LYS A 149 13.44 -10.41 -7.19
N GLU A 150 14.58 -10.66 -6.55
CA GLU A 150 14.63 -11.34 -5.25
C GLU A 150 14.17 -10.44 -4.10
N GLU A 151 14.63 -9.19 -4.05
CA GLU A 151 14.18 -8.23 -3.03
C GLU A 151 12.70 -7.86 -3.17
N GLU A 152 12.22 -7.79 -4.41
CA GLU A 152 10.82 -7.59 -4.78
C GLU A 152 9.93 -8.74 -4.26
N SER A 153 10.28 -9.97 -4.63
CA SER A 153 9.50 -11.15 -4.27
C SER A 153 9.50 -11.33 -2.75
N MET A 154 10.61 -11.04 -2.08
CA MET A 154 10.67 -11.05 -0.62
C MET A 154 9.78 -10.00 0.02
N LEU A 155 9.64 -8.78 -0.52
CA LEU A 155 8.80 -7.75 0.10
C LEU A 155 7.33 -8.13 0.08
N LEU A 156 6.83 -8.58 -1.08
CA LEU A 156 5.44 -9.03 -1.24
C LEU A 156 5.17 -10.31 -0.45
N CYS A 157 6.05 -11.32 -0.53
CA CYS A 157 5.89 -12.56 0.24
C CYS A 157 5.94 -12.33 1.75
N ASN A 158 6.84 -11.47 2.24
CA ASN A 158 6.91 -11.13 3.66
C ASN A 158 5.66 -10.37 4.11
N PHE A 159 5.18 -9.43 3.28
CA PHE A 159 3.96 -8.71 3.58
C PHE A 159 2.76 -9.66 3.64
N LEU A 160 2.57 -10.50 2.63
CA LEU A 160 1.48 -11.49 2.61
C LEU A 160 1.59 -12.45 3.80
N SER A 161 2.79 -12.97 4.09
CA SER A 161 3.01 -13.84 5.25
C SER A 161 2.71 -13.16 6.58
N TYR A 162 3.09 -11.88 6.72
CA TYR A 162 2.77 -11.08 7.89
C TYR A 162 1.25 -10.90 8.03
N MET A 163 0.55 -10.65 6.93
CA MET A 163 -0.91 -10.48 6.92
C MET A 163 -1.66 -11.80 7.20
N THR A 164 -1.18 -12.94 6.71
CA THR A 164 -1.87 -14.24 6.86
C THR A 164 -1.53 -14.95 8.16
N PHE A 165 -0.28 -14.87 8.62
CA PHE A 165 0.22 -15.68 9.74
C PHE A 165 0.56 -14.86 10.98
N GLY A 166 0.53 -13.52 10.90
CA GLY A 166 0.81 -12.62 12.03
C GLY A 166 2.21 -12.83 12.58
N ASP A 167 3.22 -12.19 11.97
CA ASP A 167 4.65 -12.25 12.35
C ASP A 167 5.10 -13.54 13.07
N LEU A 168 4.92 -14.68 12.41
CA LEU A 168 5.75 -15.84 12.69
C LEU A 168 6.95 -15.74 11.76
N ARG A 169 8.04 -15.22 12.31
CA ARG A 169 9.38 -15.48 11.79
C ARG A 169 9.47 -16.98 11.49
N LEU A 170 9.37 -17.38 10.23
CA LEU A 170 9.96 -18.62 9.75
C LEU A 170 11.50 -18.44 9.74
N THR A 171 12.07 -18.05 10.87
CA THR A 171 13.51 -18.05 11.06
C THR A 171 13.87 -19.40 11.65
N ARG A 172 14.41 -20.25 10.77
CA ARG A 172 15.23 -21.44 11.07
C ARG A 172 14.49 -22.54 11.84
N ILE A 173 14.17 -23.61 11.13
CA ILE A 173 14.31 -24.95 11.72
C ILE A 173 15.78 -25.03 12.17
N PRO A 174 16.08 -25.19 13.48
CA PRO A 174 17.45 -25.46 13.89
C PRO A 174 17.87 -26.73 13.18
N GLU A 175 18.93 -26.68 12.37
CA GLU A 175 19.62 -27.92 12.03
C GLU A 175 20.00 -28.56 13.37
N GLU A 176 19.57 -29.80 13.56
CA GLU A 176 19.99 -30.61 14.68
C GLU A 176 21.52 -30.55 14.76
N ASP A 177 22.03 -30.07 15.88
CA ASP A 177 23.44 -30.15 16.21
C ASP A 177 23.86 -31.62 16.12
N LYS A 178 24.45 -32.01 14.98
CA LYS A 178 25.20 -33.25 14.85
C LYS A 178 26.47 -33.09 15.67
N LYS A 179 26.48 -33.70 16.85
CA LYS A 179 27.69 -34.05 17.58
C LYS A 179 27.80 -35.55 17.73
#